data_AF-D4VHQ4-F1
#
_entry.id   AF-D4VHQ4-F1
#
_cell.length_a   1.000
_cell.length_b   1.000
_cell.length_c   1.000
_cell.angle_alpha   90.00
_cell.angle_beta   90.00
_cell.angle_gamma   90.00
#
_symmetry.space_group_name_H-M   'P 1'
#
loop_
_entity.id
_entity.type
_entity.pdbx_description
1 polymer ?
#
loop_
_entity_poly.entity_id
_entity_poly.type
_entity_poly.pdbx_seq_one_letter_code
_entity_poly.pdbx_strand_id
1 'polypeptide(L)'
;MNGGSVYVTVDGHFKPVHVSMKGTGEEGFLEFMLEDVEKALKETEMPVMGMMYYNVPDMGIVPRLREGNNDDYLQRLEKAMDGHGIKLHRYLRLSEVVYCL
;
A
#
# COMPACT_ATOMS: atom_id res chain seq x y z
N MET A 1 -16.57 11.10 -11.22
CA MET A 1 -15.16 11.07 -10.77
C MET A 1 -14.78 9.61 -10.63
N ASN A 2 -13.72 9.17 -11.31
CA ASN A 2 -13.19 7.80 -11.19
C ASN A 2 -12.22 7.73 -10.02
N GLY A 3 -12.66 8.18 -8.85
CA GLY A 3 -11.86 8.16 -7.64
C GLY A 3 -11.78 6.76 -7.06
N GLY A 4 -10.73 6.50 -6.30
CA GLY A 4 -10.49 5.21 -5.67
C GLY A 4 -9.40 5.28 -4.62
N SER A 5 -8.81 4.14 -4.33
CA SER A 5 -7.77 4.02 -3.31
C SER A 5 -6.61 3.18 -3.84
N VAL A 6 -5.42 3.47 -3.33
CA VAL A 6 -4.21 2.70 -3.61
C VAL A 6 -3.65 2.23 -2.28
N TYR A 7 -3.45 0.92 -2.17
CA TYR A 7 -2.86 0.27 -1.01
C TYR A 7 -1.52 -0.32 -1.41
N VAL A 8 -0.51 -0.12 -0.57
CA VAL A 8 0.86 -0.59 -0.82
C VAL A 8 1.43 -1.19 0.45
N THR A 9 1.85 -2.44 0.39
CA THR A 9 2.71 -3.06 1.41
C THR A 9 4.15 -2.96 0.96
N VAL A 10 5.02 -2.51 1.85
CA VAL A 10 6.45 -2.33 1.63
C VAL A 10 7.26 -3.14 2.63
N ASP A 11 8.46 -3.56 2.23
CA ASP A 11 9.42 -4.19 3.13
C ASP A 11 10.14 -3.14 4.02
N GLY A 12 11.08 -3.61 4.86
CA GLY A 12 11.89 -2.74 5.72
C GLY A 12 12.81 -1.75 4.98
N HIS A 13 12.97 -1.88 3.66
CA HIS A 13 13.70 -0.95 2.79
C HIS A 13 12.77 -0.07 1.96
N PHE A 14 11.46 -0.06 2.26
CA PHE A 14 10.43 0.63 1.51
C PHE A 14 10.28 0.16 0.05
N LYS A 15 10.70 -1.08 -0.26
CA LYS A 15 10.42 -1.69 -1.56
C LYS A 15 8.99 -2.25 -1.58
N PRO A 16 8.23 -2.03 -2.65
CA PRO A 16 6.86 -2.53 -2.75
C PRO A 16 6.86 -4.06 -2.85
N VAL A 17 6.12 -4.70 -1.94
CA VAL A 17 5.90 -6.15 -1.87
C VAL A 17 4.54 -6.49 -2.48
N HIS A 18 3.53 -5.67 -2.21
CA HIS A 18 2.17 -5.87 -2.69
C HIS A 18 1.52 -4.51 -2.95
N VAL A 19 0.82 -4.40 -4.08
CA VAL A 19 0.08 -3.19 -4.47
C VAL A 19 -1.31 -3.61 -4.89
N SER A 20 -2.33 -2.93 -4.34
CA SER A 20 -3.72 -3.15 -4.71
C SER A 20 -4.43 -1.83 -4.97
N MET A 21 -5.36 -1.87 -5.93
CA MET A 21 -6.32 -0.81 -6.23
C MET A 21 -7.76 -1.32 -6.13
N LYS A 22 -7.95 -2.51 -5.54
CA LYS A 22 -9.25 -3.14 -5.37
C LYS A 22 -9.88 -2.68 -4.07
N GLY A 23 -11.15 -2.27 -4.14
CA GLY A 23 -11.86 -1.69 -3.00
C GLY A 23 -11.49 -0.21 -2.80
N THR A 24 -12.17 0.44 -1.86
CA THR A 24 -11.99 1.87 -1.57
C THR A 24 -12.08 2.13 -0.08
N GLY A 25 -11.48 3.23 0.36
CA GLY A 25 -11.63 3.65 1.75
C GLY A 25 -10.89 2.78 2.75
N GLU A 26 -11.31 2.90 4.02
CA GLU A 26 -10.80 2.09 5.12
C GLU A 26 -11.24 0.62 5.01
N GLU A 27 -12.41 0.33 4.43
CA GLU A 27 -12.89 -1.05 4.23
C GLU A 27 -11.97 -1.82 3.28
N GLY A 28 -11.62 -1.23 2.13
CA GLY A 28 -10.66 -1.84 1.21
C GLY A 28 -9.24 -1.94 1.81
N PHE A 29 -8.86 -0.97 2.66
CA PHE A 29 -7.57 -1.05 3.37
C PHE A 29 -7.54 -2.21 4.37
N LEU A 30 -8.64 -2.47 5.09
CA LEU A 30 -8.76 -3.59 6.01
C LEU A 30 -8.68 -4.94 5.27
N GLU A 31 -9.41 -5.09 4.16
CA GLU A 31 -9.34 -6.30 3.33
C GLU A 31 -7.93 -6.55 2.82
N PHE A 32 -7.28 -5.50 2.27
CA PHE A 32 -5.90 -5.55 1.81
C PHE A 32 -4.92 -5.94 2.93
N MET A 33 -5.11 -5.34 4.10
CA MET A 33 -4.27 -5.60 5.27
C MET A 33 -4.40 -7.03 5.77
N LEU A 34 -5.62 -7.56 5.84
CA LEU A 34 -5.87 -8.94 6.25
C LEU A 34 -5.18 -9.94 5.31
N GLU A 35 -5.24 -9.74 3.99
CA GLU A 35 -4.58 -10.62 3.02
C GLU A 35 -3.06 -10.71 3.26
N ASP A 36 -2.41 -9.59 3.60
CA ASP A 36 -0.96 -9.56 3.81
C ASP A 36 -0.56 -10.05 5.21
N VAL A 37 -1.36 -9.78 6.24
CA VAL A 37 -1.20 -10.35 7.59
C VAL A 37 -1.30 -11.87 7.55
N GLU A 38 -2.30 -12.43 6.87
CA GLU A 38 -2.49 -13.87 6.77
C GLU A 38 -1.33 -14.57 6.07
N LYS A 39 -0.72 -13.93 5.08
CA LYS A 39 0.49 -14.44 4.42
C LYS A 39 1.69 -14.38 5.36
N ALA A 40 1.89 -13.24 6.01
CA ALA A 40 3.01 -13.04 6.92
C ALA A 40 2.99 -13.98 8.14
N LEU A 41 1.80 -14.32 8.67
CA LEU A 41 1.64 -15.25 9.78
C LEU A 41 2.04 -16.70 9.44
N LYS A 42 2.21 -17.04 8.16
CA LYS A 42 2.70 -18.36 7.72
C LYS A 42 4.22 -18.44 7.71
N GLU A 43 4.91 -17.30 7.83
CA GLU A 43 6.37 -17.25 7.88
C GLU A 43 6.89 -17.60 9.28
N THR A 44 8.13 -18.12 9.35
CA THR A 44 8.74 -18.51 10.63
C THR A 44 9.10 -17.30 11.50
N GLU A 45 9.48 -16.20 10.86
CA GLU A 45 9.77 -14.92 11.51
C GLU A 45 8.86 -13.84 10.93
N MET A 46 8.32 -12.98 11.80
CA MET A 46 7.45 -11.88 11.38
C MET A 46 8.24 -10.89 10.54
N PRO A 47 7.86 -10.67 9.26
CA PRO A 47 8.61 -9.76 8.41
C PRO A 47 8.43 -8.31 8.86
N VAL A 48 9.47 -7.51 8.68
CA VAL A 48 9.40 -6.06 8.86
C VAL A 48 8.71 -5.48 7.62
N MET A 49 7.42 -5.13 7.76
CA MET A 49 6.61 -4.57 6.68
C MET A 49 5.82 -3.34 7.14
N GLY A 50 5.61 -2.41 6.20
CA GLY A 50 4.73 -1.25 6.35
C GLY A 50 3.59 -1.29 5.34
N MET A 51 2.43 -0.77 5.70
CA MET A 51 1.20 -0.79 4.90
C MET A 51 0.70 0.64 4.76
N MET A 52 0.56 1.08 3.52
CA MET A 52 0.28 2.45 3.12
C MET A 52 -1.03 2.53 2.36
N TYR A 53 -1.74 3.64 2.53
CA TYR A 53 -3.02 3.87 1.88
C TYR A 53 -3.16 5.33 1.44
N TYR A 54 -3.51 5.53 0.17
CA TYR A 54 -3.87 6.81 -0.42
C TYR A 54 -5.32 6.81 -0.90
N ASN A 55 -6.02 7.93 -0.67
CA ASN A 55 -7.25 8.24 -1.39
C ASN A 55 -6.93 9.07 -2.63
N VAL A 56 -7.35 8.59 -3.79
CA VAL A 56 -7.00 9.19 -5.07
C VAL A 56 -8.28 9.69 -5.74
N PRO A 57 -8.42 11.01 -6.00
CA PRO A 57 -9.64 11.58 -6.59
C PRO A 57 -9.84 11.19 -8.06
N ASP A 58 -8.75 10.84 -8.75
CA ASP A 58 -8.75 10.33 -10.12
C ASP A 58 -7.69 9.23 -10.25
N MET A 59 -8.12 7.99 -10.47
CA MET A 59 -7.23 6.85 -10.63
C MET A 59 -6.31 6.97 -11.86
N GLY A 60 -6.57 7.89 -12.79
CA GLY A 60 -5.65 8.22 -13.88
C GLY A 60 -4.30 8.80 -13.42
N ILE A 61 -4.22 9.31 -12.18
CA ILE A 61 -2.99 9.82 -11.56
C ILE A 61 -2.06 8.67 -11.15
N VAL A 62 -2.61 7.50 -10.85
CA VAL A 62 -1.86 6.36 -10.32
C VAL A 62 -0.93 5.82 -11.41
N PRO A 63 0.40 5.75 -11.17
CA PRO A 63 1.31 5.19 -12.14
C PRO A 63 1.00 3.71 -12.38
N ARG A 64 1.18 3.26 -13.62
CA ARG A 64 0.98 1.84 -13.94
C ARG A 64 2.09 0.98 -13.32
N LEU A 65 1.72 -0.21 -12.89
CA LEU A 65 2.67 -1.29 -12.64
C LEU A 65 3.30 -1.71 -13.98
N ARG A 66 4.60 -1.96 -13.96
CA ARG A 66 5.35 -2.46 -15.12
C ARG A 66 5.39 -3.99 -15.07
N GLU A 67 5.53 -4.64 -16.21
CA GLU A 67 5.92 -6.05 -16.22
C GLU A 67 7.36 -6.18 -15.72
N GLY A 68 7.59 -7.10 -14.77
CA GLY A 68 8.91 -7.30 -14.16
C GLY A 68 9.16 -6.39 -12.96
N ASN A 69 10.23 -5.60 -13.01
CA ASN A 69 10.74 -4.87 -11.84
C ASN A 69 9.91 -3.61 -11.53
N ASN A 70 9.40 -3.53 -10.29
CA ASN A 70 8.68 -2.39 -9.75
C ASN A 70 9.29 -1.87 -8.44
N ASP A 71 10.56 -2.11 -8.16
CA ASP A 71 11.25 -1.61 -6.97
C ASP A 71 11.15 -0.08 -6.84
N ASP A 72 11.03 0.64 -7.96
CA ASP A 72 10.86 2.10 -8.04
C ASP A 72 9.40 2.57 -7.88
N TYR A 73 8.44 1.66 -7.73
CA TYR A 73 7.01 2.00 -7.83
C TYR A 73 6.56 2.93 -6.72
N LEU A 74 7.01 2.72 -5.47
CA LEU A 74 6.66 3.62 -4.37
C LEU A 74 7.11 5.06 -4.68
N GLN A 75 8.35 5.23 -5.16
CA GLN A 75 8.89 6.54 -5.54
C GLN A 75 8.07 7.20 -6.66
N ARG A 76 7.65 6.42 -7.67
CA ARG A 76 6.77 6.92 -8.75
C ARG A 76 5.40 7.31 -8.24
N LEU A 77 4.86 6.53 -7.30
CA LEU A 77 3.56 6.79 -6.68
C LEU A 77 3.60 8.08 -5.86
N GLU A 78 4.55 8.21 -4.94
CA GLU A 78 4.74 9.39 -4.10
C GLU A 78 4.92 10.65 -4.94
N LYS A 79 5.77 10.60 -5.97
CA LYS A 79 5.95 11.72 -6.91
C LYS A 79 4.64 12.14 -7.60
N ALA A 80 3.80 11.17 -7.99
CA ALA A 80 2.51 11.45 -8.63
C ALA A 80 1.51 12.05 -7.64
N MET A 81 1.47 11.53 -6.41
CA MET A 81 0.60 12.02 -5.33
C MET A 81 0.98 13.45 -4.92
N ASP A 82 2.27 13.71 -4.69
CA ASP A 82 2.79 15.03 -4.36
C ASP A 82 2.48 16.07 -5.46
N GLY A 83 2.63 15.68 -6.74
CA GLY A 83 2.30 16.53 -7.87
C GLY A 83 0.83 16.97 -7.94
N HIS A 84 -0.06 16.26 -7.24
CA HIS A 84 -1.50 16.56 -7.15
C HIS A 84 -1.94 16.97 -5.74
N GLY A 85 -1.00 17.15 -4.81
CA GLY A 85 -1.30 17.50 -3.41
C GLY A 85 -2.04 16.39 -2.64
N ILE A 86 -1.97 15.14 -3.10
CA ILE A 86 -2.60 13.99 -2.45
C ILE A 86 -1.67 13.53 -1.32
N LYS A 87 -2.18 13.48 -0.10
CA LYS A 87 -1.42 13.05 1.08
C LYS A 87 -1.65 11.57 1.36
N LEU A 88 -0.63 10.93 1.93
CA LEU A 88 -0.78 9.61 2.53
C LEU A 88 -1.90 9.66 3.57
N HIS A 89 -2.89 8.79 3.43
CA HIS A 89 -4.03 8.74 4.33
C HIS A 89 -3.69 7.97 5.60
N ARG A 90 -2.99 6.84 5.46
CA ARG A 90 -2.61 5.98 6.58
C ARG A 90 -1.30 5.24 6.30
N TYR A 91 -0.52 5.06 7.36
CA TYR A 91 0.63 4.17 7.43
C TYR A 91 0.52 3.34 8.70
N LEU A 92 0.66 2.02 8.59
CA LEU A 92 0.74 1.09 9.71
C LEU A 92 1.90 0.13 9.50
N ARG A 93 2.61 -0.22 10.57
CA ARG A 93 3.55 -1.34 10.56
C ARG A 93 2.79 -2.63 10.76
N LEU A 94 3.22 -3.71 10.11
CA LEU A 94 2.62 -5.04 10.29
C LEU A 94 2.59 -5.45 11.77
N SER A 95 3.64 -5.10 12.53
CA SER A 95 3.69 -5.33 13.98
C SER A 95 2.58 -4.62 14.76
N GLU A 96 2.17 -3.43 14.34
CA GLU A 96 1.09 -2.67 15.00
C GLU A 96 -0.28 -3.31 14.75
N VAL A 97 -0.44 -3.94 13.57
CA VAL A 97 -1.65 -4.67 13.20
C VAL A 97 -1.74 -6.02 13.92
N VAL A 98 -0.64 -6.77 13.96
CA VAL A 98 -0.60 -8.11 14.55
C VAL A 98 -0.65 -8.06 16.08
N TYR A 99 0.06 -7.11 16.70
CA TYR A 99 0.15 -7.03 18.16
C TYR A 99 -0.86 -6.08 18.81
N CYS A 100 -1.76 -5.45 18.04
CA CYS A 100 -2.80 -4.53 18.52
C CYS A 100 -2.31 -3.61 19.65
N LEU A 101 -1.26 -2.83 19.39
CA LEU A 101 -0.69 -1.86 20.35
C LEU A 101 -1.51 -0.58 20.45
#